data_AF-A0A819RBX2-F1
#
_entry.id   AF-A0A819RBX2-F1
#
_cell.length_a   1.000
_cell.length_b   1.000
_cell.length_c   1.000
_cell.angle_alpha   90.00
_cell.angle_beta   90.00
_cell.angle_gamma   90.00
#
_symmetry.space_group_name_H-M   'P 1'
#
loop_
_entity.id
_entity.type
_entity.pdbx_description
1 polymer ?
#
loop_
_entity_poly.entity_id
_entity_poly.type
_entity_poly.pdbx_seq_one_letter_code
_entity_poly.pdbx_strand_id
1 'polypeptide(L)'
;MIASKSGSSTIQKYEALWKKFQKFCVPFQNKLLTENLVLKYLFSLFKTGLALQTMSTHRAALADPLFYGGAIDPNSKIFKDFFISCWTRRPIKKCLPPKWEVDKVLQLLKSPTFSINSTISLAALLLKTIFLIGLASGSRITEIAALRQDSDHCEFLRHNKGVSRSGFPKMLIWRAMATRDRQMATPNNCV
;
A
#
# COMPACT_ATOMS: atom_id res chain seq x y z
N MET A 1 -5.43 12.80 18.01
CA MET A 1 -5.73 11.34 18.10
C MET A 1 -4.39 10.62 18.16
N ILE A 2 -4.10 9.78 19.15
CA ILE A 2 -2.74 9.25 19.40
C ILE A 2 -2.38 8.22 18.33
N ALA A 3 -1.86 8.71 17.21
CA ALA A 3 -1.23 7.95 16.14
C ALA A 3 0.25 8.35 16.06
N SER A 4 0.93 8.42 17.21
CA SER A 4 2.27 9.02 17.37
C SER A 4 3.38 8.34 16.56
N LYS A 5 3.13 7.15 16.02
CA LYS A 5 4.06 6.37 15.16
C LYS A 5 3.62 6.21 13.71
N SER A 6 2.57 6.89 13.25
CA SER A 6 2.02 6.70 11.89
C SER A 6 2.26 7.91 10.99
N GLY A 7 2.48 7.68 9.69
CA GLY A 7 2.61 8.74 8.70
C GLY A 7 1.33 9.59 8.56
N SER A 8 1.48 10.85 8.15
CA SER A 8 0.40 11.86 8.08
C SER A 8 -0.86 11.39 7.33
N SER A 9 -0.70 10.62 6.24
CA SER A 9 -1.81 10.08 5.46
C SER A 9 -2.62 9.01 6.21
N THR A 10 -1.99 8.23 7.09
CA THR A 10 -2.67 7.25 7.95
C THR A 10 -3.47 7.95 9.03
N ILE A 11 -2.92 9.01 9.63
CA ILE A 11 -3.60 9.82 10.66
C ILE A 11 -4.90 10.40 10.10
N GLN A 12 -4.83 11.08 8.94
CA GLN A 12 -6.01 11.67 8.30
C GLN A 12 -7.10 10.63 8.00
N LYS A 13 -6.70 9.43 7.53
CA LYS A 13 -7.63 8.32 7.31
C LYS A 13 -8.29 7.88 8.61
N TYR A 14 -7.51 7.68 9.68
CA TYR A 14 -8.04 7.21 10.95
C TYR A 14 -8.98 8.24 11.58
N GLU A 15 -8.65 9.53 11.49
CA GLU A 15 -9.53 10.61 11.96
C GLU A 15 -10.85 10.65 11.20
N ALA A 16 -10.84 10.47 9.87
CA ALA A 16 -12.07 10.40 9.08
C ALA A 16 -12.94 9.20 9.49
N LEU A 17 -12.32 8.04 9.71
CA LEU A 17 -13.00 6.82 10.17
C LEU A 17 -13.58 7.00 11.58
N TRP A 18 -12.87 7.68 12.47
CA TRP A 18 -13.33 8.03 13.80
C TRP A 18 -14.53 8.95 13.78
N LYS A 19 -14.48 10.04 13.00
CA LYS A 19 -15.63 10.94 12.82
C LYS A 19 -16.86 10.19 12.31
N LYS A 20 -16.67 9.21 11.42
CA LYS A 20 -17.76 8.36 10.92
C LYS A 20 -18.36 7.47 12.02
N PHE A 21 -17.52 6.92 12.90
CA PHE A 21 -18.00 6.18 14.07
C PHE A 21 -18.73 7.08 15.08
N GLN A 22 -18.20 8.26 15.39
CA GLN A 22 -18.87 9.24 16.26
C GLN A 22 -20.26 9.59 15.75
N LYS A 23 -20.41 9.84 14.44
CA LYS A 23 -21.71 10.07 13.79
C LYS A 23 -22.67 8.89 13.97
N PHE A 24 -22.17 7.65 13.91
CA PHE A 24 -22.98 6.47 14.17
C PHE A 24 -23.41 6.35 15.64
N CYS A 25 -22.60 6.85 16.57
CA CYS A 25 -22.87 6.82 18.00
C CYS A 25 -23.84 7.91 18.49
N VAL A 26 -24.10 8.96 17.71
CA VAL A 26 -25.05 10.05 18.06
C VAL A 26 -26.40 9.53 18.60
N PRO A 27 -27.11 8.59 17.95
CA PRO A 27 -28.38 8.07 18.46
C PRO A 27 -28.25 7.22 19.74
N PHE A 28 -27.04 6.88 20.16
CA PHE A 28 -26.75 6.03 21.32
C PHE A 28 -26.01 6.78 22.44
N GLN A 29 -25.97 8.12 22.41
CA GLN A 29 -25.15 9.00 23.26
C GLN A 29 -25.24 8.73 24.78
N ASN A 30 -26.31 8.10 25.27
CA ASN A 30 -26.50 7.77 26.69
C ASN A 30 -26.06 6.34 27.07
N LYS A 31 -25.51 5.55 26.14
CA LYS A 31 -25.04 4.19 26.41
C LYS A 31 -23.53 4.16 26.58
N LEU A 32 -23.06 3.43 27.59
CA LEU A 32 -21.65 3.13 27.78
C LEU A 32 -21.09 2.47 26.52
N LEU A 33 -19.84 2.81 26.19
CA LEU A 33 -19.14 2.26 25.05
C LEU A 33 -18.90 0.76 25.31
N THR A 34 -19.69 -0.10 24.66
CA THR A 34 -19.65 -1.57 24.82
C THR A 34 -19.22 -2.24 23.52
N GLU A 35 -18.63 -3.42 23.61
CA GLU A 35 -18.23 -4.23 22.44
C GLU A 35 -19.40 -4.45 21.45
N ASN A 36 -20.60 -4.68 21.99
CA ASN A 36 -21.83 -4.83 21.20
C ASN A 36 -22.15 -3.60 20.33
N LEU A 37 -21.84 -2.38 20.79
CA LEU A 37 -22.07 -1.17 20.01
C LEU A 37 -21.11 -1.10 18.82
N VAL A 38 -19.85 -1.49 19.04
CA VAL A 38 -18.82 -1.56 17.99
C VAL A 38 -19.18 -2.65 16.97
N LEU A 39 -19.64 -3.81 17.41
CA LEU A 39 -20.11 -4.87 16.52
C LEU A 39 -21.34 -4.44 15.70
N LYS A 40 -22.29 -3.73 16.33
CA LYS A 40 -23.45 -3.15 15.61
C LYS A 40 -23.01 -2.17 14.54
N TYR A 41 -22.02 -1.33 14.83
CA TYR A 41 -21.41 -0.44 13.84
C TYR A 41 -20.79 -1.23 12.69
N LEU A 42 -19.91 -2.20 12.97
CA LEU A 42 -19.27 -3.02 11.94
C LEU A 42 -20.30 -3.79 11.10
N PHE A 43 -21.36 -4.31 11.72
CA PHE A 43 -22.44 -4.98 11.02
C PHE A 43 -23.24 -4.02 10.12
N SER A 44 -23.44 -2.77 10.53
CA SER A 44 -24.03 -1.75 9.66
C SER A 44 -23.20 -1.51 8.40
N LEU A 45 -21.86 -1.48 8.53
CA LEU A 45 -20.94 -1.35 7.38
C LEU A 45 -20.96 -2.58 6.48
N PHE A 46 -21.11 -3.77 7.07
CA PHE A 46 -21.27 -5.01 6.30
C PHE A 46 -22.57 -4.98 5.49
N LYS A 47 -23.67 -4.51 6.09
CA LYS A 47 -24.97 -4.36 5.41
C LYS A 47 -24.91 -3.38 4.24
N THR A 48 -24.16 -2.27 4.35
CA THR A 48 -23.94 -1.36 3.21
C THR A 48 -23.08 -1.97 2.10
N GLY A 49 -22.56 -3.18 2.32
CA GLY A 49 -21.79 -3.92 1.34
C GLY A 49 -20.31 -3.58 1.31
N LEU A 50 -19.76 -2.96 2.37
CA LEU A 50 -18.35 -2.60 2.45
C LEU A 50 -17.46 -3.86 2.45
N ALA A 51 -16.26 -3.75 1.89
CA ALA A 51 -15.30 -4.85 1.88
C ALA A 51 -14.76 -5.16 3.29
N LEU A 52 -14.51 -6.43 3.58
CA LEU A 52 -13.98 -6.89 4.87
C LEU A 52 -12.62 -6.27 5.21
N GLN A 53 -11.77 -6.06 4.19
CA GLN A 53 -10.48 -5.40 4.37
C GLN A 53 -10.67 -3.97 4.87
N THR A 54 -11.63 -3.23 4.31
CA THR A 54 -11.97 -1.88 4.74
C THR A 54 -12.52 -1.89 6.15
N MET A 55 -13.40 -2.85 6.49
CA MET A 55 -13.91 -3.02 7.86
C MET A 55 -12.78 -3.32 8.86
N SER A 56 -11.76 -4.09 8.46
CA SER A 56 -10.57 -4.33 9.27
C SER A 56 -9.79 -3.03 9.51
N THR A 57 -9.68 -2.16 8.50
CA THR A 57 -9.12 -0.81 8.67
C THR A 57 -9.95 0.06 9.62
N HIS A 58 -11.28 -0.01 9.53
CA HIS A 58 -12.15 0.65 10.51
C HIS A 58 -11.86 0.16 11.94
N ARG A 59 -11.77 -1.16 12.14
CA ARG A 59 -11.43 -1.74 13.45
C ARG A 59 -10.06 -1.28 13.95
N ALA A 60 -9.04 -1.27 13.09
CA ALA A 60 -7.70 -0.80 13.45
C ALA A 60 -7.69 0.68 13.85
N ALA A 61 -8.42 1.54 13.11
CA ALA A 61 -8.54 2.96 13.43
C ALA A 61 -9.28 3.22 14.76
N LEU A 62 -10.17 2.31 15.16
CA LEU A 62 -10.88 2.36 16.43
C LEU A 62 -10.10 1.73 17.59
N ALA A 63 -8.98 1.04 17.34
CA ALA A 63 -8.26 0.32 18.39
C ALA A 63 -7.83 1.23 19.54
N ASP A 64 -7.12 2.32 19.23
CA ASP A 64 -6.63 3.24 20.27
C ASP A 64 -7.79 3.93 21.02
N PRO A 65 -8.80 4.53 20.34
CA PRO A 65 -9.93 5.15 21.04
C PRO A 65 -10.73 4.19 21.92
N LEU A 66 -10.92 2.93 21.48
CA LEU A 66 -11.67 1.93 22.22
C LEU A 66 -10.89 1.42 23.43
N PHE A 67 -9.58 1.30 23.31
CA PHE A 67 -8.71 0.90 24.40
C PHE A 67 -8.69 1.96 25.51
N TYR A 68 -8.41 3.23 25.15
CA TYR A 68 -8.36 4.32 26.15
C TYR A 68 -9.74 4.74 26.67
N GLY A 69 -10.78 4.68 25.83
CA GLY A 69 -12.12 5.20 26.16
C GLY A 69 -13.07 4.18 26.79
N GLY A 70 -12.81 2.88 26.64
CA GLY A 70 -13.73 1.84 27.12
C GLY A 70 -13.08 0.53 27.55
N ALA A 71 -11.74 0.47 27.60
CA ALA A 71 -10.99 -0.76 27.88
C ALA A 71 -11.39 -1.96 26.99
N ILE A 72 -11.86 -1.70 25.77
CA ILE A 72 -12.25 -2.74 24.83
C ILE A 72 -11.03 -3.14 24.02
N ASP A 73 -10.71 -4.43 24.05
CA ASP A 73 -9.73 -5.00 23.13
C ASP A 73 -10.38 -5.29 21.77
N PRO A 74 -10.05 -4.52 20.70
CA PRO A 74 -10.53 -4.85 19.36
C PRO A 74 -10.04 -6.23 18.91
N ASN A 75 -9.00 -6.80 19.51
CA ASN A 75 -8.43 -8.11 19.19
C ASN A 75 -9.06 -9.30 19.91
N SER A 76 -10.13 -9.07 20.66
CA SER A 76 -10.89 -10.12 21.32
C SER A 76 -11.43 -11.17 20.35
N LYS A 77 -11.70 -12.37 20.87
CA LYS A 77 -12.22 -13.51 20.10
C LYS A 77 -13.54 -13.17 19.39
N ILE A 78 -14.39 -12.36 20.04
CA ILE A 78 -15.71 -11.98 19.52
C ILE A 78 -15.58 -11.24 18.18
N PHE A 79 -14.66 -10.27 18.09
CA PHE A 79 -14.44 -9.60 16.82
C PHE A 79 -13.86 -10.54 15.76
N LYS A 80 -12.95 -11.46 16.13
CA LYS A 80 -12.42 -12.45 15.17
C LYS A 80 -13.54 -13.34 14.60
N ASP A 81 -14.39 -13.89 15.47
CA ASP A 81 -15.52 -14.75 15.09
C ASP A 81 -16.52 -13.99 14.21
N PHE A 82 -16.75 -12.70 14.48
CA PHE A 82 -17.57 -11.84 13.64
C PHE A 82 -17.00 -11.69 12.21
N PHE A 83 -15.71 -11.42 12.08
CA PHE A 83 -15.06 -11.29 10.76
C PHE A 83 -15.03 -12.62 10.00
N ILE A 84 -14.80 -13.74 10.68
CA ILE A 84 -14.91 -15.09 10.10
C ILE A 84 -16.34 -15.31 9.57
N SER A 85 -17.35 -15.01 10.37
CA SER A 85 -18.75 -15.13 9.98
C SER A 85 -19.09 -14.29 8.75
N CYS A 86 -18.57 -13.05 8.69
CA CYS A 86 -18.76 -12.18 7.54
C CYS A 86 -18.01 -12.67 6.29
N TRP A 87 -16.82 -13.26 6.46
CA TRP A 87 -16.05 -13.89 5.38
C TRP A 87 -16.77 -15.08 4.78
N THR A 88 -17.28 -15.99 5.62
CA THR A 88 -18.06 -17.15 5.17
C THR A 88 -19.29 -16.72 4.37
N ARG A 89 -19.94 -15.62 4.79
CA ARG A 89 -21.13 -15.10 4.10
C ARG A 89 -20.79 -14.36 2.80
N ARG A 90 -19.63 -13.72 2.71
CA ARG A 90 -19.17 -13.01 1.50
C ARG A 90 -17.67 -13.24 1.32
N PRO A 91 -17.27 -14.33 0.64
CA PRO A 91 -15.86 -14.58 0.39
C PRO A 91 -15.30 -13.51 -0.54
N ILE A 92 -14.06 -13.08 -0.27
CA ILE A 92 -13.38 -12.15 -1.16
C ILE A 92 -13.09 -12.85 -2.47
N LYS A 93 -13.76 -12.41 -3.54
CA LYS A 93 -13.43 -12.82 -4.90
C LYS A 93 -12.07 -12.21 -5.23
N LYS A 94 -11.06 -13.06 -5.46
CA LYS A 94 -9.77 -12.60 -5.96
C LYS A 94 -9.99 -12.07 -7.37
N CYS A 95 -9.83 -10.76 -7.56
CA CYS A 95 -9.73 -10.19 -8.90
C CYS A 95 -8.33 -10.58 -9.41
N LEU A 96 -8.29 -11.48 -10.39
CA LEU A 96 -7.05 -11.73 -11.11
C LEU A 96 -6.72 -10.45 -11.86
N PRO A 97 -5.48 -9.93 -11.76
CA PRO A 97 -5.08 -8.83 -12.61
C PRO A 97 -5.28 -9.24 -14.08
N PRO A 98 -5.63 -8.30 -14.96
CA PRO A 98 -5.72 -8.63 -16.38
C PRO A 98 -4.41 -9.25 -16.84
N LYS A 99 -4.50 -10.28 -17.68
CA LYS A 99 -3.33 -10.91 -18.30
C LYS A 99 -2.72 -9.88 -19.24
N TRP A 100 -1.73 -9.14 -18.74
CA TRP A 100 -1.02 -8.13 -19.52
C TRP A 100 0.26 -8.74 -20.10
N GLU A 101 0.55 -8.41 -21.35
CA GLU A 101 1.76 -8.86 -22.04
C GLU A 101 2.69 -7.65 -22.23
N VAL A 102 3.81 -7.68 -21.51
CA VAL A 102 4.81 -6.60 -21.51
C VAL A 102 5.28 -6.32 -22.94
N ASP A 103 5.49 -7.37 -23.75
CA ASP A 103 5.98 -7.26 -25.12
C ASP A 103 5.07 -6.42 -26.01
N LYS A 104 3.74 -6.57 -25.88
CA LYS A 104 2.77 -5.75 -26.63
C LYS A 104 2.90 -4.28 -26.29
N VAL A 105 3.10 -3.95 -25.00
CA VAL A 105 3.27 -2.57 -24.56
C VAL A 105 4.62 -2.02 -25.03
N LEU A 106 5.69 -2.81 -25.00
CA LEU A 106 6.99 -2.39 -25.51
C LEU A 106 6.97 -2.20 -27.04
N GLN A 107 6.25 -3.03 -27.80
CA GLN A 107 6.03 -2.84 -29.22
C GLN A 107 5.26 -1.54 -29.51
N LEU A 108 4.21 -1.25 -28.73
CA LEU A 108 3.49 0.01 -28.82
C LEU A 108 4.41 1.21 -28.54
N LEU A 109 5.28 1.14 -27.53
CA LEU A 109 6.23 2.22 -27.23
C LEU A 109 7.34 2.39 -28.27
N LYS A 110 7.57 1.39 -29.13
CA LYS A 110 8.46 1.46 -30.30
C LYS A 110 7.75 2.01 -31.54
N SER A 111 6.43 2.14 -31.52
CA SER A 111 5.66 2.66 -32.65
C SER A 111 5.94 4.15 -32.90
N PRO A 112 5.67 4.66 -34.13
CA PRO A 112 5.91 6.06 -34.51
C PRO A 112 5.25 7.08 -33.58
N THR A 113 4.14 6.70 -32.94
CA THR A 113 3.38 7.53 -31.99
C THR A 113 4.19 7.94 -30.76
N PHE A 114 5.19 7.13 -30.40
CA PHE A 114 6.09 7.33 -29.26
C PHE A 114 7.56 7.51 -29.67
N SER A 115 7.82 7.71 -30.97
CA SER A 115 9.16 8.00 -31.47
C SER A 115 9.58 9.41 -31.09
N ILE A 116 10.84 9.57 -30.71
CA ILE A 116 11.44 10.85 -30.34
C ILE A 116 11.70 11.63 -31.64
N ASN A 117 10.63 12.20 -32.17
CA ASN A 117 10.64 13.10 -33.33
C ASN A 117 10.31 14.51 -32.85
N SER A 118 10.61 15.53 -33.64
CA SER A 118 10.33 16.94 -33.33
C SER A 118 8.85 17.26 -33.02
N THR A 119 7.93 16.35 -33.34
CA THR A 119 6.48 16.50 -33.19
C THR A 119 5.87 15.78 -31.99
N ILE A 120 6.66 15.06 -31.18
CA ILE A 120 6.10 14.31 -30.05
C ILE A 120 5.68 15.25 -28.91
N SER A 121 4.48 15.03 -28.37
CA SER A 121 4.03 15.75 -27.18
C SER A 121 4.88 15.37 -25.96
N LEU A 122 5.23 16.38 -25.14
CA LEU A 122 5.91 16.18 -23.87
C LEU A 122 5.19 15.16 -22.98
N ALA A 123 3.86 15.14 -23.00
CA ALA A 123 3.07 14.17 -22.23
C ALA A 123 3.29 12.72 -22.68
N ALA A 124 3.41 12.48 -24.00
CA ALA A 124 3.69 11.16 -24.54
C ALA A 124 5.11 10.69 -24.22
N LEU A 125 6.08 11.62 -24.25
CA LEU A 125 7.45 11.34 -23.83
C LEU A 125 7.53 10.99 -22.34
N LEU A 126 6.87 11.77 -21.48
CA LEU A 126 6.79 11.52 -20.04
C LEU A 126 6.11 10.20 -19.72
N LEU A 127 5.02 9.86 -20.42
CA LEU A 127 4.35 8.58 -20.22
C LEU A 127 5.27 7.40 -20.55
N LYS A 128 6.01 7.50 -21.66
CA LYS A 128 7.00 6.49 -22.06
C LYS A 128 8.13 6.36 -21.05
N THR A 129 8.69 7.48 -20.57
CA THR A 129 9.80 7.44 -19.61
C THR A 129 9.34 6.91 -18.26
N ILE A 130 8.22 7.39 -17.71
CA ILE A 130 7.66 6.92 -16.43
C ILE A 130 7.34 5.43 -16.50
N PHE A 131 6.74 4.97 -17.60
CA PHE A 131 6.46 3.55 -17.80
C PHE A 131 7.74 2.71 -17.81
N LEU A 132 8.76 3.11 -18.59
CA LEU A 132 10.02 2.37 -18.66
C LEU A 132 10.78 2.39 -17.34
N ILE A 133 10.78 3.52 -16.61
CA ILE A 133 11.37 3.63 -15.29
C ILE A 133 10.65 2.69 -14.31
N GLY A 134 9.32 2.70 -14.30
CA GLY A 134 8.53 1.81 -13.45
C GLY A 134 8.76 0.34 -13.78
N LEU A 135 8.84 0.01 -15.08
CA LEU A 135 9.12 -1.35 -15.55
C LEU A 135 10.52 -1.84 -15.15
N ALA A 136 11.54 -0.99 -15.29
CA ALA A 136 12.93 -1.34 -15.00
C ALA A 136 13.23 -1.38 -13.49
N SER A 137 12.62 -0.50 -12.70
CA SER A 137 12.85 -0.41 -11.26
C SER A 137 11.94 -1.31 -10.42
N GLY A 138 10.75 -1.64 -10.91
CA GLY A 138 9.70 -2.28 -10.11
C GLY A 138 9.21 -1.39 -8.95
N SER A 139 9.54 -0.09 -8.95
CA SER A 139 9.21 0.83 -7.85
C SER A 139 7.75 1.24 -7.83
N ARG A 140 7.26 1.61 -6.65
CA ARG A 140 5.91 2.14 -6.47
C ARG A 140 5.78 3.52 -7.09
N ILE A 141 4.57 3.89 -7.51
CA ILE A 141 4.27 5.22 -8.08
C ILE A 141 4.74 6.35 -7.16
N THR A 142 4.58 6.22 -5.84
CA THR A 142 5.04 7.23 -4.87
C THR A 142 6.56 7.38 -4.82
N GLU A 143 7.30 6.31 -5.08
CA GLU A 143 8.77 6.34 -5.15
C GLU A 143 9.23 7.00 -6.45
N ILE A 144 8.58 6.67 -7.57
CA ILE A 144 8.83 7.30 -8.87
C ILE A 144 8.49 8.80 -8.81
N ALA A 145 7.38 9.17 -8.17
CA ALA A 145 6.99 10.57 -7.98
C ALA A 145 7.93 11.34 -7.03
N ALA A 146 8.66 10.64 -6.15
CA ALA A 146 9.65 11.22 -5.27
C ALA A 146 11.03 11.37 -5.94
N LEU A 147 11.19 10.92 -7.20
CA LEU A 147 12.43 11.12 -7.94
C LEU A 147 12.71 12.62 -8.06
N ARG A 148 13.85 13.03 -7.54
CA ARG A 148 14.38 14.39 -7.66
C ARG A 148 15.67 14.36 -8.45
N GLN A 149 15.84 15.36 -9.30
CA GLN A 149 17.10 15.65 -9.96
C GLN A 149 17.90 16.53 -9.02
N ASP A 150 18.56 15.92 -8.04
CA ASP A 150 19.53 16.60 -7.18
C ASP A 150 20.93 16.21 -7.64
N SER A 151 21.78 17.19 -7.94
CA SER A 151 23.12 16.99 -8.51
C SER A 151 24.03 16.21 -7.56
N ASP A 152 23.77 16.27 -6.26
CA ASP A 152 24.61 15.66 -5.25
C ASP A 152 24.32 14.16 -5.06
N HIS A 153 23.21 13.64 -5.61
CA HIS A 153 22.74 12.26 -5.38
C HIS A 153 22.41 11.49 -6.68
N CYS A 154 22.67 12.09 -7.84
CA CYS A 154 22.48 11.46 -9.15
C CYS A 154 23.83 11.25 -9.86
N GLU A 155 24.61 10.27 -9.42
CA GLU A 155 25.80 9.84 -10.15
C GLU A 155 25.42 8.93 -11.32
N PHE A 156 25.67 9.39 -12.54
CA PHE A 156 25.64 8.54 -13.73
C PHE A 156 26.93 7.73 -13.81
N LEU A 157 26.96 6.57 -13.15
CA LEU A 157 28.08 5.63 -13.29
C LEU A 157 28.03 5.02 -14.70
N ARG A 158 28.90 5.50 -15.59
CA ARG A 158 29.10 4.94 -16.94
C ARG A 158 29.88 3.62 -16.81
N HIS A 159 29.24 2.56 -16.35
CA HIS A 159 29.84 1.23 -16.37
C HIS A 159 29.40 0.49 -17.63
N ASN A 160 30.37 -0.06 -18.37
CA ASN A 160 30.18 -0.68 -19.69
C ASN A 160 29.35 -1.99 -19.68
N LYS A 161 28.66 -2.33 -18.57
CA LYS A 161 27.73 -3.47 -18.41
C LYS A 161 26.63 -3.23 -17.36
N GLY A 162 26.11 -2.00 -17.23
CA GLY A 162 24.91 -1.74 -16.44
C GLY A 162 24.96 -0.43 -15.67
N VAL A 163 23.83 0.28 -15.65
CA VAL A 163 23.66 1.52 -14.88
C VAL A 163 23.26 1.14 -13.45
N SER A 164 24.15 1.38 -12.49
CA SER A 164 23.83 1.30 -11.06
C SER A 164 23.74 2.72 -10.49
N ARG A 165 22.72 2.99 -9.68
CA ARG A 165 22.51 4.29 -9.01
C ARG A 165 23.01 4.19 -7.57
N SER A 166 24.13 4.81 -7.25
CA SER A 166 24.60 5.04 -5.87
C SER A 166 23.89 6.28 -5.32
N GLY A 167 22.67 6.09 -4.80
CA GLY A 167 21.90 7.22 -4.26
C GLY A 167 20.48 6.81 -3.85
N PHE A 168 20.32 5.61 -3.31
CA PHE A 168 19.02 5.18 -2.83
C PHE A 168 18.79 5.73 -1.42
N PRO A 169 17.61 6.32 -1.12
CA PRO A 169 17.24 6.58 0.26
C PRO A 169 17.38 5.28 1.06
N LYS A 170 17.97 5.36 2.27
CA LYS A 170 18.39 4.23 3.12
C LYS A 170 17.33 3.12 3.30
N MET A 171 16.05 3.37 2.99
CA MET A 171 14.97 2.39 3.03
C MET A 171 15.02 1.27 1.96
N LEU A 172 15.75 1.44 0.84
CA LEU A 172 15.80 0.41 -0.22
C LEU A 172 17.03 -0.50 -0.15
N ILE A 173 18.11 -0.06 0.49
CA ILE A 173 19.37 -0.84 0.61
C ILE A 173 19.14 -2.14 1.39
N TRP A 174 18.30 -2.08 2.44
CA TRP A 174 18.01 -3.24 3.28
C TRP A 174 17.28 -4.37 2.55
N ARG A 175 16.49 -4.05 1.53
CA ARG A 175 15.68 -5.05 0.81
C ARG A 175 16.47 -5.77 -0.28
N ALA A 176 17.45 -5.10 -0.90
CA ALA A 176 18.35 -5.68 -1.89
C ALA A 176 19.50 -6.49 -1.24
N MET A 177 19.98 -6.08 -0.06
CA MET A 177 20.99 -6.85 0.70
C MET A 177 20.43 -8.16 1.26
N ALA A 178 19.19 -8.17 1.78
CA ALA A 178 18.57 -9.39 2.32
C ALA A 178 18.34 -10.51 1.28
N THR A 179 18.25 -10.17 -0.01
CA THR A 179 18.20 -11.15 -1.11
C THR A 179 19.57 -11.64 -1.55
N ARG A 180 20.62 -10.85 -1.33
CA ARG A 180 21.99 -11.18 -1.74
C ARG A 180 22.69 -12.10 -0.72
N ASP A 181 22.39 -11.92 0.57
CA ASP A 181 22.93 -12.78 1.63
C ASP A 181 22.35 -14.20 1.63
N ARG A 182 21.20 -14.41 0.98
CA ARG A 182 20.58 -15.74 0.87
C ARG A 182 21.16 -16.60 -0.27
N GLN A 183 21.99 -16.03 -1.16
CA GLN A 183 22.62 -16.78 -2.27
C GLN A 183 24.12 -17.06 -2.08
N MET A 184 24.74 -16.61 -0.99
CA MET A 184 26.16 -16.91 -0.69
C MET A 184 26.38 -18.00 0.39
N ALA A 185 25.32 -18.70 0.82
CA ALA A 185 25.42 -19.80 1.77
C ALA A 185 25.28 -21.17 1.06
N THR A 186 26.29 -21.52 0.27
CA THR A 186 26.64 -22.93 0.00
C THR A 186 28.14 -23.08 0.18
N PRO A 187 28.62 -23.72 1.25
CA PRO A 187 30.03 -24.08 1.35
C PRO A 187 30.26 -25.29 0.44
N ASN A 188 31.02 -25.10 -0.64
CA ASN A 188 31.82 -26.17 -1.21
C ASN A 188 32.97 -26.43 -0.24
N ASN A 189 33.01 -27.63 0.34
CA ASN A 189 34.28 -28.31 0.51
C ASN A 189 34.06 -29.81 0.42
N CYS A 190 34.70 -30.41 -0.57
CA CYS A 190 34.83 -31.84 -0.79
C CYS A 190 35.80 -32.43 0.24
N VAL A 191 35.44 -33.55 0.87
CA VAL A 191 36.16 -34.85 0.82
C VAL A 191 35.10 -35.93 0.98
#